data_AF-A0A1Q4DHA5-F1
#
_entry.id   AF-A0A1Q4DHA5-F1
#
_cell.length_a   1.000
_cell.length_b   1.000
_cell.length_c   1.000
_cell.angle_alpha   90.00
_cell.angle_beta   90.00
_cell.angle_gamma   90.00
#
_symmetry.space_group_name_H-M   'P 1'
#
loop_
_entity.id
_entity.type
_entity.pdbx_description
1 polymer ?
#
loop_
_entity_poly.entity_id
_entity_poly.type
_entity_poly.pdbx_seq_one_letter_code
_entity_poly.pdbx_strand_id
1 'polypeptide(L)'
;MLALLCEAPAVAAAAHRSVARSSRALIGIAAAVLLAGCNTVPNAPLAGADPADAAAPVSAVRSSAVTAGYLSLRPAVPASWRQQNERVTPRPNSER
;
A
#
# COMPACT_ATOMS: atom_id res chain seq x y z
N MET A 1 69.84 -7.13 14.89
CA MET A 1 68.83 -6.22 15.47
C MET A 1 68.19 -5.44 14.33
N LEU A 2 66.86 -5.51 14.18
CA LEU A 2 65.99 -4.90 13.16
C LEU A 2 65.74 -5.66 11.84
N ALA A 3 64.86 -6.67 11.90
CA ALA A 3 64.06 -7.12 10.77
C ALA A 3 62.61 -7.39 11.26
N LEU A 4 61.94 -6.36 11.79
CA LEU A 4 60.62 -6.53 12.43
C LEU A 4 59.57 -5.45 12.12
N LEU A 5 59.71 -4.72 11.00
CA LEU A 5 58.74 -3.65 10.64
C LEU A 5 58.10 -3.81 9.24
N CYS A 6 58.32 -4.91 8.52
CA CYS A 6 57.78 -5.10 7.16
C CYS A 6 56.40 -5.78 7.11
N GLU A 7 55.63 -5.82 8.20
CA GLU A 7 54.33 -6.51 8.24
C GLU A 7 53.16 -5.56 8.57
N ALA A 8 53.41 -4.27 8.78
CA ALA A 8 52.38 -3.33 9.18
C ALA A 8 51.41 -2.88 8.05
N PRO A 9 51.86 -2.55 6.82
CA PRO A 9 50.97 -1.91 5.84
C PRO A 9 49.99 -2.90 5.19
N ALA A 10 50.38 -4.16 5.02
CA ALA A 10 49.52 -5.19 4.43
C ALA A 10 48.37 -5.59 5.36
N VAL A 11 48.65 -5.73 6.66
CA VAL A 11 47.64 -6.02 7.69
C VAL A 11 46.68 -4.84 7.86
N ALA A 12 47.19 -3.60 7.88
CA ALA A 12 46.35 -2.40 7.89
C ALA A 12 45.45 -2.33 6.63
N ALA A 13 45.99 -2.53 5.43
CA ALA A 13 45.21 -2.50 4.20
C ALA A 13 44.18 -3.65 4.11
N ALA A 14 44.47 -4.82 4.68
CA ALA A 14 43.52 -5.92 4.80
C ALA A 14 42.41 -5.59 5.81
N ALA A 15 42.74 -4.98 6.94
CA ALA A 15 41.78 -4.50 7.93
C ALA A 15 40.87 -3.39 7.36
N HIS A 16 41.43 -2.40 6.66
CA HIS A 16 40.64 -1.36 5.97
C HIS A 16 39.71 -1.94 4.91
N ARG A 17 40.17 -2.92 4.12
CA ARG A 17 39.33 -3.64 3.16
C ARG A 17 38.23 -4.46 3.83
N SER A 18 38.52 -5.07 4.98
CA SER A 18 37.54 -5.80 5.78
C SER A 18 36.46 -4.88 6.34
N VAL A 19 36.86 -3.78 6.99
CA VAL A 19 35.95 -2.75 7.53
C VAL A 19 35.10 -2.13 6.43
N ALA A 20 35.69 -1.80 5.27
CA ALA A 20 34.96 -1.27 4.13
C ALA A 20 33.96 -2.27 3.52
N ARG A 21 34.27 -3.58 3.56
CA ARG A 21 33.35 -4.63 3.11
C ARG A 21 32.18 -4.80 4.09
N SER A 22 32.48 -4.80 5.38
CA SER A 22 31.47 -4.89 6.44
C SER A 22 30.54 -3.67 6.47
N SER A 23 31.08 -2.46 6.28
CA SER A 23 30.27 -1.24 6.23
C SER A 23 29.34 -1.22 5.01
N ARG A 24 29.81 -1.66 3.84
CA ARG A 24 28.96 -1.83 2.65
C ARG A 24 27.84 -2.84 2.88
N ALA A 25 28.12 -3.95 3.56
CA ALA A 25 27.10 -4.94 3.91
C ALA A 25 26.04 -4.35 4.86
N LEU A 26 26.45 -3.61 5.89
CA LEU A 26 25.54 -2.96 6.83
C LEU A 26 24.69 -1.88 6.15
N ILE A 27 25.27 -1.08 5.26
CA ILE A 27 24.52 -0.09 4.45
C ILE A 27 23.51 -0.80 3.55
N GLY A 28 23.91 -1.91 2.90
CA GLY A 28 23.01 -2.71 2.08
C GLY A 28 21.83 -3.29 2.86
N ILE A 29 22.07 -3.81 4.07
CA ILE A 29 21.03 -4.31 4.96
C ILE A 29 20.10 -3.18 5.40
N ALA A 30 20.65 -2.04 5.83
CA ALA A 30 19.86 -0.88 6.25
C ALA A 30 18.97 -0.36 5.10
N ALA A 31 19.52 -0.26 3.89
CA ALA A 31 18.75 0.10 2.71
C ALA A 31 17.63 -0.92 2.44
N ALA A 32 17.94 -2.23 2.47
CA ALA A 32 16.93 -3.27 2.25
C ALA A 32 15.79 -3.19 3.29
N VAL A 33 16.09 -2.93 4.57
CA VAL A 33 15.07 -2.75 5.61
C VAL A 33 14.21 -1.51 5.35
N LEU A 34 14.83 -0.39 4.98
CA LEU A 34 14.09 0.85 4.66
C LEU A 34 13.20 0.69 3.43
N LEU A 35 13.65 -0.04 2.41
CA LEU A 35 12.88 -0.32 1.20
C LEU A 35 11.87 -1.48 1.34
N ALA A 36 11.97 -2.30 2.38
CA ALA A 36 11.08 -3.44 2.56
C ALA A 36 9.59 -3.01 2.67
N GLY A 37 9.33 -1.85 3.27
CA GLY A 37 7.98 -1.27 3.36
C GLY A 37 7.45 -0.66 2.05
N CYS A 38 8.30 -0.50 1.04
CA CYS A 38 7.90 -0.01 -0.29
C CYS A 38 7.44 -1.15 -1.22
N ASN A 39 7.61 -2.41 -0.82
CA ASN A 39 7.02 -3.51 -1.57
C ASN A 39 5.51 -3.56 -1.30
N THR A 40 4.72 -3.54 -2.37
CA THR A 40 3.29 -3.82 -2.29
C THR A 40 3.09 -5.28 -1.92
N VAL A 41 2.38 -5.52 -0.82
CA VAL A 41 1.85 -6.86 -0.52
C VAL A 41 1.01 -7.31 -1.73
N PRO A 42 1.19 -8.54 -2.25
CA PRO A 42 0.30 -9.06 -3.28
C PRO A 42 -1.14 -8.89 -2.82
N ASN A 43 -2.00 -8.32 -3.67
CA ASN A 43 -3.40 -8.13 -3.34
C ASN A 43 -3.97 -9.46 -2.82
N ALA A 44 -4.66 -9.43 -1.67
CA ALA A 44 -5.39 -10.59 -1.20
C ALA A 44 -6.29 -11.09 -2.34
N PRO A 45 -6.53 -12.42 -2.46
CA PRO A 45 -7.39 -12.95 -3.51
C PRO A 45 -8.72 -12.20 -3.51
N LEU A 46 -8.98 -11.47 -4.59
CA LEU A 46 -10.20 -10.69 -4.74
C LEU A 46 -11.37 -11.67 -4.93
N ALA A 47 -12.46 -11.45 -4.20
CA ALA A 47 -13.71 -12.18 -4.41
C ALA A 47 -14.40 -11.62 -5.67
N GLY A 48 -13.85 -11.90 -6.85
CA GLY A 48 -14.37 -11.45 -8.14
C GLY A 48 -13.34 -10.69 -8.99
N ALA A 49 -13.86 -9.97 -9.98
CA ALA A 49 -13.07 -9.13 -10.88
C ALA A 49 -12.29 -8.05 -10.11
N ASP A 50 -11.07 -7.74 -10.57
CA ASP A 50 -10.27 -6.67 -10.00
C ASP A 50 -10.92 -5.30 -10.26
N PRO A 51 -11.29 -4.53 -9.22
CA PRO A 51 -11.85 -3.19 -9.41
C PRO A 51 -10.90 -2.22 -10.13
N ALA A 52 -9.59 -2.48 -10.10
CA ALA A 52 -8.59 -1.67 -10.80
C ALA A 52 -8.41 -2.08 -12.28
N ASP A 53 -8.94 -3.23 -12.69
CA ASP A 53 -8.89 -3.70 -14.07
C ASP A 53 -10.08 -3.13 -14.87
N ALA A 54 -9.81 -2.12 -15.69
CA ALA A 54 -10.82 -1.53 -16.56
C ALA A 54 -11.29 -2.46 -17.69
N ALA A 55 -10.55 -3.54 -17.99
CA ALA A 55 -10.96 -4.54 -18.96
C ALA A 55 -11.79 -5.67 -18.32
N ALA A 56 -11.94 -5.68 -16.99
CA ALA A 56 -12.72 -6.70 -16.33
C ALA A 56 -14.21 -6.60 -16.74
N PRO A 57 -14.86 -7.73 -17.07
CA PRO A 57 -16.24 -7.73 -17.52
C PRO A 57 -17.17 -7.33 -16.37
N VAL A 58 -17.92 -6.25 -16.56
CA VAL A 58 -18.95 -5.77 -15.64
C VAL A 58 -20.33 -5.90 -16.27
N SER A 59 -21.37 -6.10 -15.45
CA SER A 59 -22.75 -6.08 -15.94
C SER A 59 -23.11 -4.68 -16.44
N ALA A 60 -23.76 -4.59 -17.60
CA ALA A 60 -24.19 -3.31 -18.14
C ALA A 60 -25.18 -2.59 -17.19
N VAL A 61 -24.84 -1.37 -16.78
CA VAL A 61 -25.73 -0.51 -16.00
C VAL A 61 -26.68 0.20 -16.97
N ARG A 62 -27.98 -0.03 -16.84
CA ARG A 62 -28.99 0.75 -17.57
C ARG A 62 -29.24 2.06 -16.84
N SER A 63 -28.65 3.13 -17.34
CA SER A 63 -28.98 4.49 -16.91
C SER A 63 -30.22 4.96 -17.67
N SER A 64 -31.33 5.19 -16.96
CA SER A 64 -32.50 5.87 -17.51
C SER A 64 -32.38 7.37 -17.24
N ALA A 65 -32.49 8.20 -18.28
CA ALA A 65 -32.67 9.62 -18.08
C ALA A 65 -34.04 9.86 -17.42
N VAL A 66 -34.04 10.48 -16.23
CA VAL A 66 -35.28 10.95 -15.60
C VAL A 66 -35.65 12.26 -16.27
N THR A 67 -36.28 12.19 -17.44
CA THR A 67 -36.83 13.36 -18.15
C THR A 67 -38.22 13.71 -17.62
N ALA A 68 -38.41 13.69 -16.30
CA ALA A 68 -39.63 14.25 -15.74
C ALA A 68 -39.68 15.73 -16.15
N GLY A 69 -40.77 16.15 -16.80
CA GLY A 69 -41.01 17.56 -17.06
C GLY A 69 -40.89 18.33 -15.75
N TYR A 70 -40.37 19.57 -15.82
CA TYR A 70 -40.05 20.37 -14.64
C TYR A 70 -41.28 20.55 -13.74
N LEU A 71 -41.37 19.73 -12.69
CA LEU A 71 -42.25 19.96 -11.57
C LEU A 71 -41.52 20.95 -10.67
N SER A 72 -42.11 22.12 -10.43
CA SER A 72 -41.60 23.08 -9.44
C SER A 72 -41.68 22.46 -8.04
N LEU A 73 -40.74 21.59 -7.71
CA LEU A 73 -40.50 21.11 -6.37
C LEU A 73 -39.68 22.19 -5.67
N ARG A 74 -40.26 22.83 -4.66
CA ARG A 74 -39.45 23.62 -3.73
C ARG A 74 -38.46 22.65 -3.08
N PRO A 75 -37.14 22.92 -3.12
CA PRO A 75 -36.18 22.10 -2.40
C PRO A 75 -36.60 22.00 -0.94
N ALA A 76 -36.95 20.79 -0.51
CA ALA A 76 -37.15 20.50 0.90
C ALA A 76 -35.78 20.32 1.56
N VAL A 77 -35.72 20.56 2.87
CA VAL A 77 -34.51 20.27 3.64
C VAL A 77 -34.19 18.77 3.51
N PRO A 78 -32.97 18.39 3.11
CA PRO A 78 -32.61 16.99 2.98
C PRO A 78 -32.73 16.27 4.33
N ALA A 79 -33.13 15.00 4.30
CA ALA A 79 -33.16 14.17 5.50
C ALA A 79 -31.75 14.06 6.12
N SER A 80 -31.68 13.94 7.45
CA SER A 80 -30.39 13.89 8.14
C SER A 80 -29.51 12.76 7.62
N TRP A 81 -28.23 13.04 7.39
CA TRP A 81 -27.26 12.06 6.90
C TRP A 81 -27.25 10.78 7.74
N ARG A 82 -27.30 10.94 9.07
CA ARG A 82 -27.35 9.81 10.03
C ARG A 82 -28.54 8.89 9.74
N GLN A 83 -29.75 9.44 9.62
CA GLN A 83 -30.94 8.66 9.36
C GLN A 83 -30.88 7.93 8.01
N GLN A 84 -30.23 8.51 6.99
CA GLN A 84 -30.04 7.83 5.71
C GLN A 84 -29.12 6.62 5.85
N ASN A 85 -28.02 6.78 6.58
CA ASN A 85 -27.05 5.71 6.80
C ASN A 85 -27.62 4.58 7.65
N GLU A 86 -28.37 4.89 8.70
CA GLU A 86 -29.04 3.87 9.53
C GLU A 86 -29.99 2.99 8.72
N ARG A 87 -30.66 3.53 7.69
CA ARG A 87 -31.57 2.74 6.83
C ARG A 87 -30.86 1.73 5.94
N VAL A 88 -29.64 2.05 5.47
CA VAL A 88 -28.89 1.20 4.54
C VAL A 88 -27.85 0.33 5.25
N THR A 89 -27.60 0.58 6.53
CA THR A 89 -26.66 -0.21 7.33
C THR A 89 -27.26 -1.61 7.56
N PRO A 90 -26.59 -2.69 7.11
CA PRO A 90 -27.02 -4.05 7.41
C PRO A 90 -27.13 -4.24 8.93
N ARG A 91 -28.24 -4.82 9.40
CA ARG A 91 -28.38 -5.12 10.82
C ARG A 91 -27.36 -6.18 11.22
N PRO A 92 -26.72 -6.07 12.39
CA PRO A 92 -25.86 -7.13 12.88
C PRO A 92 -26.69 -8.42 12.97
N ASN A 93 -26.16 -9.53 12.42
CA ASN A 93 -26.75 -10.83 12.65
C ASN A 93 -26.71 -11.11 14.16
N SER A 94 -27.86 -11.34 14.77
CA SER A 94 -27.97 -11.65 16.21
C SER A 94 -27.64 -13.11 16.53
N GLU A 95 -26.99 -13.84 15.61
CA GLU A 95 -26.45 -15.17 15.89
C GLU A 95 -25.02 -15.08 16.44
N ARG A 96 -24.94 -14.92 17.77
CA ARG A 96 -23.95 -15.60 18.61
C ARG A 96 -24.50 -15.83 20.00
#